data_AF-A0A151NWB0-F1
#
_entry.id   AF-A0A151NWB0-F1
#
_cell.length_a   1.000
_cell.length_b   1.000
_cell.length_c   1.000
_cell.angle_alpha   90.00
_cell.angle_beta   90.00
_cell.angle_gamma   90.00
#
_symmetry.space_group_name_H-M   'P 1'
#
loop_
_entity.id
_entity.type
_entity.pdbx_description
1 polymer ?
#
loop_
_entity_poly.entity_id
_entity_poly.type
_entity_poly.pdbx_seq_one_letter_code
_entity_poly.pdbx_strand_id
1 'polypeptide(L)'
;MRALRGRYTLLTGCLEDDLALECVETAVQEGLGQADVAVMASPPKEPSELLLNGRSSILKSGEMQQLAPHLPPRMTTGHPWSLLYCTARNGFSLKTLYRSMTSLSCPVLLVIRDTNGQVFKWTGSNTFFMKGDADLLVIGGGSGKFGLWLDGDLYRGGSCPCETFNNETLSHQEEFFIQDLEVWALP
;
A
#
# COMPACT_ATOMS: atom_id res chain seq x y z
N MET A 1 -11.28 -4.27 26.23
CA MET A 1 -10.91 -3.58 24.98
C MET A 1 -10.33 -4.62 24.04
N ARG A 2 -10.94 -4.85 22.87
CA ARG A 2 -10.42 -5.83 21.89
C ARG A 2 -9.29 -5.14 21.10
N ALA A 3 -8.07 -5.67 21.17
CA ALA A 3 -6.96 -5.17 20.38
C ALA A 3 -7.28 -5.35 18.89
N LEU A 4 -7.21 -4.26 18.11
CA LEU A 4 -7.26 -4.32 16.65
C LEU A 4 -6.06 -5.12 16.17
N ARG A 5 -6.28 -6.35 15.73
CA ARG A 5 -5.26 -7.16 15.05
C ARG A 5 -5.21 -6.73 13.59
N GLY A 6 -4.30 -5.82 13.27
CA GLY A 6 -3.96 -5.51 11.88
C GLY A 6 -3.29 -6.71 11.21
N ARG A 7 -3.81 -7.16 10.06
CA ARG A 7 -3.09 -8.04 9.14
C ARG A 7 -2.50 -7.16 8.05
N TYR A 8 -1.18 -7.14 7.95
CA TYR A 8 -0.47 -6.49 6.85
C TYR A 8 0.09 -7.56 5.91
N THR A 9 0.25 -7.22 4.64
CA THR A 9 0.98 -8.05 3.68
C THR A 9 2.36 -7.46 3.46
N LEU A 10 3.39 -8.29 3.55
CA LEU A 10 4.72 -7.93 3.08
C LEU A 10 4.75 -7.79 1.56
N LEU A 11 5.26 -6.66 1.07
CA LEU A 11 5.61 -6.50 -0.33
C LEU A 11 7.08 -6.87 -0.50
N THR A 12 7.37 -8.14 -0.81
CA THR A 12 8.69 -8.57 -1.25
C THR A 12 9.00 -7.92 -2.60
N GLY A 13 9.92 -6.96 -2.60
CA GLY A 13 10.58 -6.51 -3.83
C GLY A 13 11.97 -7.15 -3.92
N CYS A 14 12.30 -7.64 -5.11
CA CYS A 14 13.64 -8.00 -5.58
C CYS A 14 14.47 -8.92 -4.68
N LEU A 15 14.33 -10.22 -4.94
CA LEU A 15 15.44 -11.17 -4.94
C LEU A 15 15.38 -11.77 -6.36
N GLU A 16 16.41 -11.87 -7.19
CA GLU A 16 17.85 -12.04 -6.96
C GLU A 16 18.59 -11.48 -8.18
N ASP A 17 19.71 -10.78 -7.99
CA ASP A 17 20.73 -10.61 -9.02
C ASP A 17 21.94 -11.44 -8.61
N ASP A 18 22.39 -12.27 -9.56
CA ASP A 18 23.64 -13.02 -9.68
C ASP A 18 24.11 -13.99 -8.59
N LEU A 19 24.08 -15.30 -8.91
CA LEU A 19 25.22 -16.22 -8.69
C LEU A 19 25.12 -17.54 -9.48
N ALA A 20 26.14 -17.74 -10.34
CA ALA A 20 26.81 -18.99 -10.72
C ALA A 20 26.14 -20.04 -11.64
N LEU A 21 26.62 -20.02 -12.89
CA LEU A 21 27.38 -21.08 -13.58
C LEU A 21 26.96 -22.58 -13.45
N GLU A 22 26.67 -23.13 -14.64
CA GLU A 22 27.11 -24.43 -15.21
C GLU A 22 26.48 -25.78 -14.83
N CYS A 23 26.53 -26.67 -15.85
CA CYS A 23 26.38 -28.14 -15.91
C CYS A 23 24.99 -28.70 -16.31
N VAL A 24 24.80 -29.59 -17.30
CA VAL A 24 25.60 -30.23 -18.37
C VAL A 24 24.59 -30.81 -19.39
N GLU A 25 24.94 -30.81 -20.69
CA GLU A 25 24.70 -31.82 -21.78
C GLU A 25 23.38 -32.64 -21.89
N THR A 26 22.85 -33.16 -23.01
CA THR A 26 22.95 -33.10 -24.48
C THR A 26 21.87 -34.09 -24.99
N ALA A 27 21.12 -33.84 -26.08
CA ALA A 27 20.75 -34.86 -27.11
C ALA A 27 19.73 -34.40 -28.21
N VAL A 28 20.27 -34.13 -29.41
CA VAL A 28 19.93 -34.63 -30.79
C VAL A 28 18.47 -34.63 -31.35
N GLN A 29 18.22 -33.71 -32.33
CA GLN A 29 17.71 -33.83 -33.76
C GLN A 29 16.42 -34.63 -34.11
N GLU A 30 15.54 -34.32 -35.10
CA GLU A 30 15.59 -33.66 -36.43
C GLU A 30 14.21 -33.09 -36.88
N GLY A 31 14.17 -32.27 -37.96
CA GLY A 31 13.03 -32.26 -38.91
C GLY A 31 12.56 -30.91 -39.47
N LEU A 32 12.71 -30.72 -40.79
CA LEU A 32 12.31 -29.55 -41.62
C LEU A 32 10.78 -29.42 -41.85
N GLY A 33 10.29 -28.18 -42.03
CA GLY A 33 9.01 -27.91 -42.72
C GLY A 33 8.37 -26.54 -42.43
N GLN A 34 8.45 -25.62 -43.40
CA GLN A 34 7.79 -24.30 -43.43
C GLN A 34 6.26 -24.41 -43.58
N ALA A 35 5.50 -23.51 -42.91
CA ALA A 35 4.41 -22.71 -43.51
C ALA A 35 3.79 -21.73 -42.49
N ASP A 36 3.51 -20.51 -42.95
CA ASP A 36 2.81 -19.42 -42.29
C ASP A 36 1.51 -19.81 -41.56
N VAL A 37 1.36 -19.33 -40.31
CA VAL A 37 0.06 -18.93 -39.75
C VAL A 37 0.25 -17.63 -38.96
N ALA A 38 -0.25 -16.53 -39.53
CA ALA A 38 -0.32 -15.24 -38.87
C ALA A 38 -1.39 -15.24 -37.76
N VAL A 39 -0.95 -14.79 -36.58
CA VAL A 39 -1.67 -13.96 -35.59
C VAL A 39 -3.06 -14.40 -35.12
N MET A 40 -3.13 -14.84 -33.87
CA MET A 40 -4.08 -14.29 -32.89
C MET A 40 -3.32 -14.03 -31.59
N ALA A 41 -2.41 -13.05 -31.61
CA ALA A 41 -1.98 -12.43 -30.36
C ALA A 41 -3.22 -11.70 -29.82
N SER A 42 -3.74 -12.18 -28.69
CA SER A 42 -4.78 -11.46 -27.95
C SER A 42 -4.31 -10.02 -27.74
N PRO A 43 -5.20 -9.02 -27.83
CA PRO A 43 -4.81 -7.64 -27.55
C PRO A 43 -4.13 -7.61 -26.17
N PRO A 44 -3.07 -6.77 -26.00
CA PRO A 44 -2.44 -6.62 -24.69
C PRO A 44 -3.56 -6.37 -23.68
N LYS A 45 -3.64 -7.20 -22.64
CA LYS A 45 -4.58 -7.00 -21.54
C LYS A 45 -4.38 -5.57 -21.07
N GLU A 46 -5.35 -4.70 -21.38
CA GLU A 46 -5.49 -3.38 -20.78
C GLU A 46 -5.14 -3.54 -19.29
N PRO A 47 -4.20 -2.73 -18.75
CA PRO A 47 -3.84 -2.84 -17.35
C PRO A 47 -5.13 -2.73 -16.55
N SER A 48 -5.46 -3.76 -15.76
CA SER A 48 -6.67 -3.82 -14.95
C SER A 48 -6.82 -2.49 -14.20
N GLU A 49 -7.71 -1.62 -14.67
CA GLU A 49 -7.82 -0.29 -14.07
C GLU A 49 -8.28 -0.46 -12.62
N LEU A 50 -7.55 0.16 -11.70
CA LEU A 50 -7.96 0.25 -10.31
C LEU A 50 -9.33 0.93 -10.27
N LEU A 51 -10.35 0.22 -9.76
CA LEU A 51 -11.70 0.73 -9.70
C LEU A 51 -12.00 1.24 -8.29
N LEU A 52 -12.43 2.49 -8.15
CA LEU A 52 -12.87 3.06 -6.88
C LEU A 52 -14.40 3.08 -6.80
N ASN A 53 -14.95 2.51 -5.73
CA ASN A 53 -16.34 2.65 -5.33
C ASN A 53 -16.46 3.73 -4.23
N GLY A 54 -16.51 4.98 -4.66
CA GLY A 54 -16.60 6.15 -3.80
C GLY A 54 -15.99 7.39 -4.46
N ARG A 55 -16.37 8.58 -3.99
CA ARG A 55 -15.71 9.82 -4.41
C ARG A 55 -14.46 10.02 -3.55
N SER A 56 -13.29 9.90 -4.17
CA SER A 56 -12.02 10.27 -3.54
C SER A 56 -11.69 11.73 -3.80
N SER A 57 -11.20 12.41 -2.77
CA SER A 57 -10.52 13.69 -2.92
C SER A 57 -9.02 13.49 -3.17
N ILE A 58 -8.41 12.42 -2.64
CA ILE A 58 -6.96 12.19 -2.65
C ILE A 58 -6.51 11.33 -3.84
N LEU A 59 -7.11 10.17 -4.04
CA LEU A 59 -6.79 9.23 -5.12
C LEU A 59 -7.50 9.65 -6.41
N LYS A 60 -6.83 10.44 -7.25
CA LYS A 60 -7.25 10.67 -8.64
C LYS A 60 -6.49 9.71 -9.55
N SER A 61 -6.78 9.77 -10.85
CA SER A 61 -6.22 8.85 -11.84
C SER A 61 -4.69 8.84 -11.86
N GLY A 62 -4.03 9.99 -11.63
CA GLY A 62 -2.57 10.08 -11.62
C GLY A 62 -1.93 9.39 -10.41
N GLU A 63 -2.47 9.61 -9.21
CA GLU A 63 -2.01 8.98 -7.98
C GLU A 63 -2.25 7.47 -8.01
N MET A 64 -3.37 7.03 -8.59
CA MET A 64 -3.68 5.61 -8.74
C MET A 64 -2.72 4.89 -9.68
N GLN A 65 -2.32 5.52 -10.79
CA GLN A 65 -1.32 4.97 -11.70
C GLN A 65 0.06 4.82 -11.03
N GLN A 66 0.41 5.73 -10.12
CA GLN A 66 1.65 5.63 -9.33
C GLN A 66 1.57 4.56 -8.25
N LEU A 67 0.40 4.35 -7.65
CA LEU A 67 0.20 3.37 -6.58
C LEU A 67 0.09 1.93 -7.12
N ALA A 68 -0.56 1.74 -8.28
CA ALA A 68 -0.85 0.43 -8.88
C ALA A 68 0.35 -0.54 -8.93
N PRO A 69 1.57 -0.13 -9.34
CA PRO A 69 2.74 -1.01 -9.44
C PRO A 69 3.21 -1.56 -8.10
N HIS A 70 2.86 -0.89 -6.99
CA HIS A 70 3.30 -1.25 -5.65
C HIS A 70 2.30 -2.14 -4.91
N LEU A 71 1.13 -2.40 -5.50
CA LEU A 71 0.08 -3.18 -4.86
C LEU A 71 0.14 -4.64 -5.33
N PRO A 72 -0.20 -5.61 -4.45
CA PRO A 72 -0.36 -6.99 -4.86
C PRO A 72 -1.41 -7.11 -5.98
N PRO A 73 -1.18 -7.91 -7.04
CA PRO A 73 -2.13 -8.06 -8.15
C PRO A 73 -3.55 -8.46 -7.73
N ARG A 74 -3.67 -9.20 -6.62
CA ARG A 74 -4.94 -9.59 -6.01
C ARG A 74 -5.77 -8.41 -5.49
N MET A 75 -5.13 -7.30 -5.14
CA MET A 75 -5.82 -6.09 -4.67
C MET A 75 -6.18 -5.17 -5.84
N THR A 76 -5.58 -5.33 -7.01
CA THR A 76 -5.77 -4.46 -8.17
C THR A 76 -6.68 -5.05 -9.25
N THR A 77 -7.01 -6.35 -9.17
CA THR A 77 -7.73 -7.05 -10.23
C THR A 77 -9.17 -7.37 -9.80
N GLY A 78 -10.15 -6.86 -10.55
CA GLY A 78 -11.50 -7.42 -10.63
C GLY A 78 -12.54 -6.94 -9.61
N HIS A 79 -12.16 -6.20 -8.57
CA HIS A 79 -13.11 -5.69 -7.57
C HIS A 79 -12.80 -4.26 -7.14
N PRO A 80 -13.83 -3.39 -6.98
CA PRO A 80 -13.61 -2.01 -6.63
C PRO A 80 -13.22 -1.82 -5.16
N TRP A 81 -12.33 -0.87 -4.91
CA TRP A 81 -11.99 -0.42 -3.57
C TRP A 81 -13.11 0.44 -3.01
N SER A 82 -13.56 0.17 -1.79
CA SER A 82 -14.70 0.89 -1.21
C SER A 82 -14.24 1.93 -0.19
N LEU A 83 -14.67 3.18 -0.33
CA LEU A 83 -14.32 4.25 0.62
C LEU A 83 -15.06 4.06 1.95
N LEU A 84 -14.34 3.65 2.99
CA LEU A 84 -14.87 3.39 4.33
C LEU A 84 -14.98 4.66 5.16
N TYR A 85 -13.96 5.50 5.11
CA TYR A 85 -13.88 6.71 5.93
C TYR A 85 -13.16 7.80 5.15
N CYS A 86 -13.68 9.03 5.22
CA CYS A 86 -12.89 10.21 4.89
C CYS A 86 -13.21 11.36 5.83
N THR A 87 -12.21 12.19 6.16
CA THR A 87 -12.40 13.32 7.08
C THR A 87 -13.43 14.33 6.56
N ALA A 88 -13.47 14.55 5.25
CA ALA A 88 -14.46 15.41 4.61
C ALA A 88 -15.92 14.97 4.83
N ARG A 89 -16.20 13.67 4.93
CA ARG A 89 -17.55 13.12 5.12
C ARG A 89 -17.86 12.77 6.58
N ASN A 90 -16.87 12.22 7.27
CA ASN A 90 -17.04 11.55 8.56
C ASN A 90 -16.52 12.37 9.75
N GLY A 91 -15.88 13.52 9.49
CA GLY A 91 -15.27 14.37 10.49
C GLY A 91 -13.86 13.94 10.88
N PHE A 92 -13.35 14.55 11.93
CA PHE A 92 -11.97 14.44 12.39
C PHE A 92 -11.96 13.71 13.75
N SER A 93 -11.98 12.36 13.72
CA SER A 93 -12.02 11.55 14.94
C SER A 93 -11.57 10.11 14.71
N LEU A 94 -10.48 9.72 15.38
CA LEU A 94 -9.92 8.38 15.34
C LEU A 94 -10.91 7.33 15.89
N LYS A 95 -11.72 7.70 16.89
CA LYS A 95 -12.81 6.84 17.41
C LYS A 95 -13.85 6.54 16.34
N THR A 96 -14.23 7.53 15.53
CA THR A 96 -15.18 7.33 14.43
C THR A 96 -14.56 6.48 13.32
N LEU A 97 -13.28 6.70 13.01
CA LEU A 97 -12.51 5.88 12.08
C LEU A 97 -12.49 4.40 12.51
N TYR A 98 -12.15 4.09 13.77
CA TYR A 98 -12.18 2.70 14.27
C TYR A 98 -13.57 2.08 14.28
N ARG A 99 -14.61 2.88 14.58
CA ARG A 99 -16.00 2.41 14.51
C ARG A 99 -16.37 2.00 13.08
N SER A 100 -15.94 2.75 12.07
CA SER A 100 -16.15 2.40 10.66
C SER A 100 -15.40 1.12 10.24
N MET A 101 -14.35 0.72 10.97
CA MET A 101 -13.56 -0.48 10.68
C MET A 101 -14.01 -1.74 11.43
N THR A 102 -14.98 -1.64 12.36
CA THR A 102 -15.28 -2.71 13.32
C THR A 102 -15.83 -3.99 12.66
N SER A 103 -16.45 -3.88 11.49
CA SER A 103 -17.10 -4.99 10.79
C SER A 103 -16.32 -5.51 9.59
N LEU A 104 -15.06 -5.11 9.43
CA LEU A 104 -14.26 -5.47 8.26
C LEU A 104 -13.51 -6.78 8.45
N SER A 105 -13.61 -7.67 7.46
CA SER A 105 -12.82 -8.89 7.33
C SER A 105 -11.73 -8.79 6.26
N CYS A 106 -11.58 -7.61 5.64
CA CYS A 106 -10.71 -7.37 4.50
C CYS A 106 -9.55 -6.42 4.86
N PRO A 107 -8.45 -6.42 4.08
CA PRO A 107 -7.37 -5.46 4.27
C PRO A 107 -7.83 -4.03 3.98
N VAL A 108 -7.21 -3.08 4.67
CA VAL A 108 -7.55 -1.66 4.60
C VAL A 108 -6.31 -0.87 4.19
N LEU A 109 -6.49 0.05 3.24
CA LEU A 109 -5.48 1.01 2.83
C LEU A 109 -5.79 2.36 3.48
N LEU A 110 -4.84 2.86 4.29
CA LEU A 110 -4.86 4.23 4.80
C LEU A 110 -4.12 5.13 3.81
N VAL A 111 -4.79 6.18 3.34
CA VAL A 111 -4.23 7.16 2.41
C VAL A 111 -4.26 8.54 3.05
N ILE A 112 -3.09 9.16 3.13
CA ILE A 112 -2.90 10.52 3.63
C ILE A 112 -2.27 11.32 2.49
N ARG A 113 -2.84 12.49 2.18
CA ARG A 113 -2.25 13.36 1.16
C ARG A 113 -1.05 14.08 1.78
N ASP A 114 0.14 13.76 1.30
CA ASP A 114 1.36 14.54 1.50
C ASP A 114 1.86 15.10 0.16
N THR A 115 2.75 16.09 0.19
CA THR A 115 3.29 16.77 -0.99
C THR A 115 4.24 15.94 -1.85
N ASN A 116 4.80 14.82 -1.36
CA ASN A 116 5.94 14.19 -2.04
C ASN A 116 5.70 12.76 -2.58
N GLY A 117 4.52 12.16 -2.44
CA GLY A 117 4.15 10.91 -3.15
C GLY A 117 5.11 9.72 -2.95
N GLN A 118 5.79 9.63 -1.81
CA GLN A 118 6.83 8.62 -1.56
C GLN A 118 6.26 7.28 -1.05
N VAL A 119 6.90 6.16 -1.43
CA VAL A 119 6.51 4.80 -1.01
C VAL A 119 7.66 4.13 -0.27
N PHE A 120 7.40 3.65 0.95
CA PHE A 120 8.39 2.98 1.81
C PHE A 120 8.01 1.53 2.09
N LYS A 121 8.98 0.62 2.02
CA LYS A 121 8.81 -0.82 2.28
C LYS A 121 9.31 -1.19 3.67
N TRP A 122 8.79 -2.28 4.22
CA TRP A 122 9.33 -2.83 5.45
C TRP A 122 10.77 -3.31 5.26
N THR A 123 11.63 -3.02 6.22
CA THR A 123 13.06 -3.34 6.20
C THR A 123 13.41 -4.76 6.61
N GLY A 124 12.50 -5.45 7.31
CA GLY A 124 12.83 -6.72 7.96
C GLY A 124 13.42 -6.58 9.36
N SER A 125 13.82 -5.38 9.79
CA SER A 125 14.62 -5.18 10.99
C SER A 125 13.85 -5.36 12.31
N ASN A 126 12.55 -5.06 12.33
CA ASN A 126 11.69 -5.22 13.50
C ASN A 126 10.22 -5.39 13.09
N THR A 127 9.34 -5.70 14.05
CA THR A 127 7.89 -5.88 13.79
C THR A 127 7.02 -4.78 14.39
N PHE A 128 7.58 -3.59 14.62
CA PHE A 128 6.88 -2.44 15.23
C PHE A 128 6.06 -1.65 14.20
N PHE A 129 5.20 -2.35 13.46
CA PHE A 129 4.49 -1.81 12.30
C PHE A 129 3.44 -0.77 12.64
N MET A 130 2.60 -1.05 13.64
CA MET A 130 1.54 -0.14 14.03
C MET A 130 1.18 -0.31 15.49
N LYS A 131 0.77 0.80 16.11
CA LYS A 131 0.15 0.85 17.43
C LYS A 131 -1.00 1.83 17.35
N GLY A 132 -2.14 1.50 17.96
CA GLY A 132 -3.30 2.37 17.97
C GLY A 132 -4.05 2.27 19.28
N ASP A 133 -4.46 3.41 19.81
CA ASP A 133 -5.44 3.55 20.88
C ASP A 133 -6.41 4.69 20.57
N ALA A 134 -7.27 5.04 21.51
CA ALA A 134 -8.33 6.03 21.29
C ALA A 134 -7.81 7.44 20.94
N ASP A 135 -6.56 7.74 21.28
CA ASP A 135 -5.97 9.08 21.26
C ASP A 135 -4.73 9.16 20.34
N LEU A 136 -4.20 8.03 19.86
CA LEU A 136 -3.02 7.98 19.02
C LEU A 136 -3.04 6.80 18.05
N LEU A 137 -2.76 7.07 16.77
CA LEU A 137 -2.38 6.06 15.78
C LEU A 137 -0.91 6.25 15.39
N VAL A 138 -0.13 5.17 15.44
CA VAL A 138 1.29 5.13 15.08
C VAL A 138 1.51 4.07 14.01
N ILE A 139 2.36 4.39 13.03
CA ILE A 139 2.88 3.48 12.02
C ILE A 139 4.40 3.60 11.99
N GLY A 140 5.10 2.48 12.19
CA GLY A 140 6.55 2.39 12.20
C GLY A 140 7.16 2.88 13.51
N GLY A 141 7.97 2.03 14.15
CA GLY A 141 8.64 2.31 15.41
C GLY A 141 10.11 1.86 15.42
N GLY A 142 10.70 1.71 16.61
CA GLY A 142 12.09 1.29 16.78
C GLY A 142 12.81 2.14 17.81
N SER A 143 13.46 3.21 17.36
CA SER A 143 14.39 4.05 18.11
C SER A 143 13.75 5.19 18.92
N GLY A 144 12.49 5.03 19.36
CA GLY A 144 11.76 6.05 20.14
C GLY A 144 11.14 7.18 19.30
N LYS A 145 11.36 7.18 17.98
CA LYS A 145 10.62 8.00 17.01
C LYS A 145 9.63 7.13 16.24
N PHE A 146 8.62 7.78 15.65
CA PHE A 146 7.58 7.12 14.87
C PHE A 146 7.68 7.49 13.39
N GLY A 147 7.54 6.49 12.52
CA GLY A 147 7.51 6.69 11.06
C GLY A 147 6.39 7.66 10.67
N LEU A 148 5.22 7.45 11.28
CA LEU A 148 4.06 8.31 11.21
C LEU A 148 3.29 8.21 12.53
N TRP A 149 2.79 9.33 13.04
CA TRP A 149 1.82 9.35 14.11
C TRP A 149 0.69 10.34 13.80
N LEU A 150 -0.53 10.04 14.24
CA LEU A 150 -1.72 10.89 14.13
C LEU A 150 -2.41 10.96 15.49
N ASP A 151 -2.86 12.14 15.89
CA ASP A 151 -3.64 12.30 17.13
C ASP A 151 -5.07 11.77 17.01
N GLY A 152 -5.75 11.66 18.16
CA GLY A 152 -7.11 11.13 18.27
C GLY A 152 -8.17 11.97 17.56
N ASP A 153 -7.86 13.25 17.33
CA ASP A 153 -8.71 14.16 16.58
C ASP A 153 -8.40 14.12 15.07
N LEU A 154 -7.42 13.33 14.63
CA LEU A 154 -6.97 13.29 13.22
C LEU A 154 -6.64 14.68 12.67
N TYR A 155 -6.22 15.61 13.51
CA TYR A 155 -5.93 16.99 13.15
C TYR A 155 -4.43 17.23 13.05
N ARG A 156 -3.66 16.72 14.02
CA ARG A 156 -2.20 16.80 14.01
C ARG A 156 -1.63 15.43 13.71
N GLY A 157 -0.53 15.45 12.97
CA GLY A 157 0.31 14.29 12.80
C GLY A 157 1.76 14.69 12.78
N GLY A 158 2.62 13.69 12.72
CA GLY A 158 4.02 13.89 12.50
C GLY A 158 4.69 12.66 11.95
N SER A 159 5.91 12.86 11.47
CA SER A 159 6.71 11.83 10.85
C SER A 159 8.17 12.05 11.15
N CYS A 160 8.88 10.95 11.37
CA CYS A 160 10.31 10.90 11.55
C CYS A 160 10.88 9.70 10.80
N PRO A 161 12.20 9.65 10.58
CA PRO A 161 12.84 8.42 10.16
C PRO A 161 12.61 7.31 11.20
N CYS A 162 12.30 6.10 10.72
CA CYS A 162 12.14 4.94 11.59
C CYS A 162 12.81 3.69 11.01
N GLU A 163 13.25 2.80 11.88
CA GLU A 163 13.94 1.55 11.51
C GLU A 163 13.00 0.55 10.82
N THR A 164 11.71 0.55 11.16
CA THR A 164 10.74 -0.40 10.59
C THR A 164 10.66 -0.26 9.06
N PHE A 165 10.70 0.96 8.54
CA PHE A 165 10.53 1.21 7.11
C PHE A 165 11.75 1.86 6.44
N ASN A 166 12.77 2.22 7.24
CA ASN A 166 13.92 3.02 6.80
C ASN A 166 13.47 4.22 5.95
N ASN A 167 12.38 4.86 6.37
CA ASN A 167 11.82 6.01 5.69
C ASN A 167 12.54 7.29 6.13
N GLU A 168 12.45 8.32 5.31
CA GLU A 168 12.73 9.69 5.73
C GLU A 168 11.47 10.31 6.36
N THR A 169 11.59 11.53 6.91
CA THR A 169 10.41 12.30 7.30
C THR A 169 9.49 12.46 6.10
N LEU A 170 8.24 12.00 6.25
CA LEU A 170 7.30 11.88 5.15
C LEU A 170 6.77 13.21 4.65
N SER A 171 6.88 14.29 5.43
CA SER A 171 6.41 15.64 5.07
C SER A 171 7.56 16.65 5.09
N HIS A 172 7.31 17.90 4.69
CA HIS A 172 8.29 18.98 4.78
C HIS A 172 8.78 19.27 6.22
N GLN A 173 8.00 18.90 7.24
CA GLN A 173 8.30 19.11 8.65
C GLN A 173 8.07 17.82 9.46
N GLU A 174 8.66 17.72 10.66
CA GLU A 174 8.42 16.56 11.54
C GLU A 174 6.98 16.55 12.09
N GLU A 175 6.32 17.71 12.18
CA GLU A 175 4.91 17.84 12.55
C GLU A 175 4.12 18.54 11.45
N PHE A 176 2.86 18.13 11.24
CA PHE A 176 1.99 18.69 10.22
C PHE A 176 0.51 18.66 10.63
N PHE A 177 -0.31 19.44 9.93
CA PHE A 177 -1.76 19.43 10.04
C PHE A 177 -2.37 18.61 8.90
N ILE A 178 -3.33 17.76 9.25
CA ILE A 178 -4.00 16.89 8.30
C ILE A 178 -5.12 17.67 7.61
N GLN A 179 -5.03 17.79 6.28
CA GLN A 179 -6.10 18.40 5.48
C GLN A 179 -7.20 17.38 5.17
N ASP A 180 -6.79 16.25 4.59
CA ASP A 180 -7.67 15.15 4.21
C ASP A 180 -7.04 13.81 4.58
N LEU A 181 -7.87 12.88 5.08
CA LEU A 181 -7.48 11.49 5.32
C LEU A 181 -8.57 10.57 4.78
N GLU A 182 -8.16 9.52 4.08
CA GLU A 182 -9.06 8.52 3.50
C GLU A 182 -8.65 7.11 3.88
N VAL A 183 -9.65 6.25 4.02
CA VAL A 183 -9.50 4.83 4.35
C VAL A 183 -10.31 4.02 3.34
N TRP A 184 -9.65 3.09 2.67
CA TRP A 184 -10.22 2.27 1.62
C TRP A 184 -10.23 0.80 2.00
N ALA A 185 -11.38 0.15 1.90
CA ALA A 185 -11.49 -1.31 1.95
C ALA A 185 -11.00 -1.88 0.63
N LEU A 186 -10.05 -2.81 0.72
CA LEU A 186 -9.57 -3.58 -0.41
C LEU A 186 -10.34 -4.92 -0.47
N PRO A 187 -10.58 -5.47 -1.67
CA PRO A 187 -11.19 -6.79 -1.86
C PRO A 187 -10.28 -7.94 -1.39
#